data_AF-A0A0G1PLC8-F1
#
_entry.id   AF-A0A0G1PLC8-F1
#
_cell.length_a   1.000
_cell.length_b   1.000
_cell.length_c   1.000
_cell.angle_alpha   90.00
_cell.angle_beta   90.00
_cell.angle_gamma   90.00
#
_symmetry.space_group_name_H-M   'P 1'
#
loop_
_entity.id
_entity.type
_entity.pdbx_description
1 polymer ?
#
loop_
_entity_poly.entity_id
_entity_poly.type
_entity_poly.pdbx_seq_one_letter_code
_entity_poly.pdbx_strand_id
1 'polypeptide(L)'
;MDTSDYSNLEVMDDLAKVVLKRLDTPRSKSEDPIPPLVAEVCGTNKSGKNTLITELDRWFRRRKFNVRLQEESAEVPWIRATPKHDVYTHQMSHFAYEFTNLLQAISDRHAHLFLANRNIVDNLYWMESWLREGKVIQEEVDTFKSFILGGPWVNVVDAFIFLMSDPKVALEREYGNTQNVIYGAKMNPEKLELLYECTQNVIKELGTKYPNLPIIRIDTSSLSIPEVRDQAIAFLLRSASKRLLLTEDDVLPWSVALMRQKASLARLEIKMRRVCSHATLRDCGWQFETAVAQRDTYLLPPDKEVKDKEYFRIRETGGRWCHYDYKRNDLDFNRRMRLNIPLAAERIGEFLSEFQIIAVIEKEREIFVKDGTLLHRDNVKDLGLFTEFYGSKDVQEADLIDVAGALGFDVTDMVRSSYLKLYLENAKKK
;
A
#
# COMPACT_ATOMS: atom_id res chain seq x y z
N MET A 1 5.52 -5.73 7.31
CA MET A 1 4.64 -4.55 7.27
C MET A 1 3.45 -4.80 8.15
N ASP A 2 3.18 -3.87 9.07
CA ASP A 2 1.97 -3.91 9.89
C ASP A 2 0.73 -3.67 9.02
N THR A 3 -0.35 -4.38 9.31
CA THR A 3 -1.51 -4.53 8.41
C THR A 3 -2.51 -3.39 8.51
N SER A 4 -2.43 -2.56 9.56
CA SER A 4 -3.35 -1.43 9.81
C SER A 4 -3.11 -0.22 8.91
N ASP A 5 -1.91 -0.06 8.36
CA ASP A 5 -1.48 1.19 7.70
C ASP A 5 -2.10 1.39 6.30
N TYR A 6 -2.69 0.33 5.73
CA TYR A 6 -3.19 0.29 4.35
C TYR A 6 -4.72 0.38 4.20
N SER A 7 -5.45 0.65 5.28
CA SER A 7 -6.92 0.85 5.21
C SER A 7 -7.32 2.26 4.75
N ASN A 8 -6.38 3.19 4.69
CA ASN A 8 -6.61 4.55 4.22
C ASN A 8 -6.66 4.59 2.68
N LEU A 9 -7.72 5.20 2.12
CA LEU A 9 -7.92 5.34 0.67
C LEU A 9 -6.75 6.02 -0.05
N GLU A 10 -6.14 7.05 0.54
CA GLU A 10 -4.97 7.73 -0.04
C GLU A 10 -3.77 6.79 -0.13
N VAL A 11 -3.55 5.97 0.91
CA VAL A 11 -2.47 4.98 0.92
C VAL A 11 -2.74 3.86 -0.08
N MET A 12 -3.98 3.42 -0.23
CA MET A 12 -4.36 2.43 -1.25
C MET A 12 -4.13 2.96 -2.68
N ASP A 13 -4.41 4.24 -2.92
CA ASP A 13 -4.19 4.88 -4.22
C ASP A 13 -2.70 4.94 -4.57
N ASP A 14 -1.88 5.38 -3.63
CA ASP A 14 -0.43 5.45 -3.81
C ASP A 14 0.17 4.04 -3.98
N LEU A 15 -0.29 3.05 -3.20
CA LEU A 15 0.17 1.67 -3.34
C LEU A 15 -0.22 1.07 -4.70
N ALA A 16 -1.44 1.33 -5.18
CA ALA A 16 -1.87 0.84 -6.49
C ALA A 16 -1.02 1.42 -7.63
N LYS A 17 -0.57 2.67 -7.54
CA LYS A 17 0.38 3.26 -8.51
C LYS A 17 1.71 2.50 -8.54
N VAL A 18 2.27 2.21 -7.36
CA VAL A 18 3.54 1.47 -7.25
C VAL A 18 3.39 0.04 -7.77
N VAL A 19 2.29 -0.64 -7.43
CA VAL A 19 1.96 -1.98 -7.94
C VAL A 19 1.84 -1.96 -9.46
N LEU A 20 1.08 -1.00 -10.03
CA LEU A 20 0.92 -0.88 -11.47
C LEU A 20 2.25 -0.69 -12.17
N LYS A 21 3.10 0.23 -11.68
CA LYS A 21 4.42 0.49 -12.26
C LYS A 21 5.30 -0.76 -12.29
N ARG A 22 5.20 -1.59 -11.25
CA ARG A 22 5.94 -2.87 -11.19
C ARG A 22 5.41 -3.90 -12.18
N LEU A 23 4.10 -3.96 -12.39
CA LEU A 23 3.47 -4.84 -13.38
C LEU A 23 3.73 -4.39 -14.82
N ASP A 24 3.76 -3.08 -15.06
CA ASP A 24 3.94 -2.45 -16.37
C ASP A 24 5.42 -2.22 -16.73
N THR A 25 6.35 -2.83 -15.98
CA THR A 25 7.78 -2.74 -16.28
C THR A 25 8.06 -3.35 -17.66
N PRO A 26 8.64 -2.59 -18.62
CA PRO A 26 8.87 -3.08 -19.96
C PRO A 26 9.72 -4.35 -19.97
N ARG A 27 9.30 -5.34 -20.75
CA ARG A 27 10.04 -6.59 -20.98
C ARG A 27 10.12 -6.90 -22.46
N SER A 28 11.20 -7.55 -22.85
CA SER A 28 11.35 -8.08 -24.21
C SER A 28 10.31 -9.18 -24.48
N LYS A 29 9.98 -9.41 -25.75
CA LYS A 29 9.04 -10.47 -26.14
C LYS A 29 9.53 -11.87 -25.77
N SER A 30 10.85 -12.05 -25.65
CA SER A 30 11.51 -13.30 -25.26
C SER A 30 11.49 -13.58 -23.76
N GLU A 31 11.26 -12.57 -22.93
CA GLU A 31 11.13 -12.76 -21.48
C GLU A 31 9.72 -13.20 -21.12
N ASP A 32 9.60 -13.97 -20.03
CA ASP A 32 8.31 -14.31 -19.46
C ASP A 32 7.57 -13.04 -19.03
N PRO A 33 6.26 -12.93 -19.31
CA PRO A 33 5.48 -11.80 -18.84
C PRO A 33 5.41 -11.83 -17.31
N ILE A 34 5.25 -10.66 -16.71
CA ILE A 34 4.83 -10.60 -15.31
C ILE A 34 3.36 -11.01 -15.30
N PRO A 35 2.98 -12.12 -14.64
CA PRO A 35 1.59 -12.54 -14.63
C PRO A 35 0.71 -11.46 -13.97
N PRO A 36 -0.51 -11.23 -14.47
CA PRO A 36 -1.45 -10.33 -13.82
C PRO A 36 -1.67 -10.74 -12.37
N LEU A 37 -2.08 -9.78 -11.55
CA LEU A 37 -2.67 -10.12 -10.26
C LEU A 37 -3.93 -10.95 -10.47
N VAL A 38 -4.16 -11.96 -9.63
CA VAL A 38 -5.35 -12.80 -9.73
C VAL A 38 -6.16 -12.69 -8.44
N ALA A 39 -7.41 -12.22 -8.55
CA ALA A 39 -8.35 -12.20 -7.44
C ALA A 39 -9.60 -13.02 -7.77
N GLU A 40 -9.87 -14.02 -6.93
CA GLU A 40 -11.09 -14.83 -7.01
C GLU A 40 -12.11 -14.32 -5.99
N VAL A 41 -13.27 -13.89 -6.48
CA VAL A 41 -14.39 -13.48 -5.62
C VAL A 41 -15.40 -14.62 -5.56
N CYS A 42 -15.56 -15.19 -4.37
CA CYS A 42 -16.45 -16.32 -4.09
C CYS A 42 -17.27 -16.08 -2.82
N GLY A 43 -18.14 -17.03 -2.45
CA GLY A 43 -18.90 -16.99 -1.18
C GLY A 43 -20.41 -17.18 -1.34
N THR A 44 -21.18 -16.85 -0.30
CA THR A 44 -22.59 -17.25 -0.17
C THR A 44 -23.53 -16.51 -1.13
N ASN A 45 -24.74 -17.04 -1.33
CA ASN A 45 -25.74 -16.38 -2.16
C ASN A 45 -26.12 -15.00 -1.59
N LYS A 46 -26.33 -14.01 -2.47
CA LYS A 46 -26.69 -12.62 -2.12
C LYS A 46 -25.72 -11.93 -1.14
N SER A 47 -24.45 -12.36 -1.09
CA SER A 47 -23.38 -11.68 -0.37
C SER A 47 -22.78 -10.47 -1.12
N GLY A 48 -23.22 -10.18 -2.35
CA GLY A 48 -22.76 -9.02 -3.11
C GLY A 48 -21.55 -9.24 -4.01
N LYS A 49 -21.23 -10.49 -4.39
CA LYS A 49 -20.09 -10.85 -5.27
C LYS A 49 -20.02 -10.02 -6.56
N ASN A 50 -21.09 -10.01 -7.35
CA ASN A 50 -21.14 -9.25 -8.61
C ASN A 50 -20.98 -7.74 -8.39
N THR A 51 -21.55 -7.21 -7.30
CA THR A 51 -21.40 -5.81 -6.90
C THR A 51 -19.94 -5.50 -6.57
N LEU A 52 -19.27 -6.35 -5.79
CA LEU A 52 -17.86 -6.16 -5.47
C LEU A 52 -16.99 -6.21 -6.73
N ILE A 53 -17.19 -7.20 -7.61
CA ILE A 53 -16.43 -7.31 -8.86
C ILE A 53 -16.57 -6.03 -9.70
N THR A 54 -17.79 -5.50 -9.80
CA THR A 54 -18.05 -4.23 -10.52
C THR A 54 -17.32 -3.05 -9.88
N GLU A 55 -17.31 -2.98 -8.55
CA GLU A 55 -16.62 -1.91 -7.82
C GLU A 55 -15.10 -2.03 -7.92
N LEU A 56 -14.54 -3.25 -7.85
CA LEU A 56 -13.11 -3.51 -8.06
C LEU A 56 -12.69 -3.13 -9.48
N ASP A 57 -13.41 -3.59 -10.51
CA ASP A 57 -13.15 -3.25 -11.92
C ASP A 57 -13.10 -1.73 -12.11
N ARG A 58 -14.15 -1.04 -11.64
CA ARG A 58 -14.26 0.42 -11.70
C ARG A 58 -13.09 1.11 -11.00
N TRP A 59 -12.73 0.66 -9.80
CA TRP A 59 -11.67 1.28 -9.00
C TRP A 59 -10.29 1.11 -9.64
N PHE A 60 -9.96 -0.10 -10.10
CA PHE A 60 -8.67 -0.40 -10.71
C PHE A 60 -8.52 0.23 -12.10
N ARG A 61 -9.55 0.20 -12.96
CA ARG A 61 -9.49 0.87 -14.28
C ARG A 61 -9.32 2.38 -14.18
N ARG A 62 -9.96 3.04 -13.19
CA ARG A 62 -9.74 4.49 -12.93
C ARG A 62 -8.28 4.81 -12.60
N ARG A 63 -7.53 3.81 -12.10
CA ARG A 63 -6.09 3.87 -11.82
C ARG A 63 -5.24 3.23 -12.92
N LYS A 64 -5.77 3.12 -14.13
CA LYS A 64 -5.08 2.66 -15.35
C LYS A 64 -4.67 1.19 -15.38
N PHE A 65 -5.16 0.36 -14.46
CA PHE A 65 -5.01 -1.08 -14.58
C PHE A 65 -5.79 -1.58 -15.80
N ASN A 66 -5.17 -2.43 -16.62
CA ASN A 66 -5.92 -3.23 -17.58
C ASN A 66 -6.50 -4.44 -16.86
N VAL A 67 -7.80 -4.39 -16.58
CA VAL A 67 -8.51 -5.43 -15.86
C VAL A 67 -9.12 -6.42 -16.85
N ARG A 68 -8.88 -7.71 -16.67
CA ARG A 68 -9.59 -8.80 -17.35
C ARG A 68 -10.64 -9.36 -16.42
N LEU A 69 -11.90 -9.36 -16.86
CA LEU A 69 -13.02 -9.91 -16.11
C LEU A 69 -13.35 -11.31 -16.64
N GLN A 70 -13.55 -12.26 -15.73
CA GLN A 70 -14.17 -13.52 -16.05
C GLN A 70 -15.69 -13.39 -15.91
N GLU A 71 -16.44 -13.84 -16.93
CA GLU A 71 -17.89 -14.02 -16.81
C GLU A 71 -18.21 -15.20 -15.87
N GLU A 72 -19.42 -15.19 -15.30
CA GLU A 72 -19.90 -16.31 -14.49
C GLU A 72 -20.09 -17.53 -15.40
N SER A 73 -19.47 -18.65 -15.04
CA SER A 73 -19.51 -19.90 -15.82
C SER A 73 -20.95 -20.40 -16.05
N ALA A 74 -21.88 -20.11 -15.13
CA ALA A 74 -23.30 -20.43 -15.28
C ALA A 74 -24.02 -19.67 -16.41
N GLU A 75 -23.44 -18.57 -16.93
CA GLU A 75 -24.00 -17.83 -18.06
C GLU A 75 -23.49 -18.34 -19.42
N VAL A 76 -22.46 -19.19 -19.42
CA VAL A 76 -21.85 -19.73 -20.63
C VAL A 76 -22.81 -20.70 -21.34
N PRO A 77 -23.15 -20.50 -22.63
CA PRO A 77 -24.21 -21.26 -23.29
C PRO A 77 -24.03 -22.79 -23.26
N TRP A 78 -22.83 -23.28 -23.51
CA TRP A 78 -22.56 -24.72 -23.53
C TRP A 78 -22.57 -25.35 -22.12
N ILE A 79 -22.22 -24.58 -21.08
CA ILE A 79 -22.34 -25.04 -19.68
C ILE A 79 -23.82 -25.09 -19.29
N ARG A 80 -24.62 -24.09 -19.68
CA ARG A 80 -26.08 -24.08 -19.45
C ARG A 80 -26.80 -25.25 -20.10
N ALA A 81 -26.27 -25.73 -21.23
CA ALA A 81 -26.79 -26.89 -21.94
C ALA A 81 -26.38 -28.24 -21.30
N THR A 82 -25.43 -28.25 -20.36
CA THR A 82 -25.01 -29.48 -19.70
C THR A 82 -26.16 -30.05 -18.86
N PRO A 83 -26.46 -31.37 -18.94
CA PRO A 83 -27.57 -31.97 -18.22
C PRO A 83 -27.46 -31.82 -16.70
N LYS A 84 -28.46 -31.21 -16.07
CA LYS A 84 -28.43 -30.89 -14.61
C LYS A 84 -28.64 -32.10 -13.69
N HIS A 85 -29.05 -33.24 -14.24
CA HIS A 85 -29.23 -34.48 -13.46
C HIS A 85 -27.90 -35.18 -13.17
N ASP A 86 -26.88 -34.95 -14.01
CA ASP A 86 -25.51 -35.37 -13.77
C ASP A 86 -24.72 -34.19 -13.18
N VAL A 87 -24.77 -34.09 -11.85
CA VAL A 87 -24.13 -32.98 -11.14
C VAL A 87 -22.61 -32.99 -11.28
N TYR A 88 -22.00 -34.16 -11.44
CA TYR A 88 -20.56 -34.29 -11.56
C TYR A 88 -20.09 -33.73 -12.91
N THR A 89 -20.68 -34.18 -14.01
CA THR A 89 -20.39 -33.62 -15.34
C THR A 89 -20.70 -32.13 -15.41
N HIS A 90 -21.80 -31.69 -14.80
CA HIS A 90 -22.13 -30.27 -14.71
C HIS A 90 -21.01 -29.47 -14.00
N GLN A 91 -20.49 -29.94 -12.87
CA GLN A 91 -19.37 -29.29 -12.19
C GLN A 91 -18.09 -29.30 -12.99
N MET A 92 -17.76 -30.43 -13.64
CA MET A 92 -16.55 -30.52 -14.43
C MET A 92 -16.58 -29.54 -15.60
N SER A 93 -17.75 -29.27 -16.18
CA SER A 93 -17.92 -28.21 -17.19
C SER A 93 -17.61 -26.82 -16.62
N HIS A 94 -18.13 -26.48 -15.43
CA HIS A 94 -17.80 -25.23 -14.74
C HIS A 94 -16.30 -25.12 -14.45
N PHE A 95 -15.73 -26.17 -13.85
CA PHE A 95 -14.31 -26.24 -13.52
C PHE A 95 -13.42 -26.09 -14.75
N ALA A 96 -13.70 -26.81 -15.84
CA ALA A 96 -12.90 -26.77 -17.06
C ALA A 96 -12.87 -25.36 -17.68
N TYR A 97 -14.01 -24.67 -17.68
CA TYR A 97 -14.10 -23.28 -18.14
C TYR A 97 -13.29 -22.32 -17.27
N GLU A 98 -13.47 -22.40 -15.95
CA GLU A 98 -12.83 -21.52 -14.97
C GLU A 98 -11.32 -21.72 -14.93
N PHE A 99 -10.88 -22.97 -14.95
CA PHE A 99 -9.49 -23.37 -14.98
C PHE A 99 -8.79 -22.93 -16.27
N THR A 100 -9.44 -23.12 -17.42
CA THR A 100 -8.90 -22.65 -18.71
C THR A 100 -8.76 -21.14 -18.73
N ASN A 101 -9.73 -20.39 -18.19
CA ASN A 101 -9.64 -18.94 -18.07
C ASN A 101 -8.50 -18.49 -17.16
N LEU A 102 -8.29 -19.17 -16.03
CA LEU A 102 -7.16 -18.90 -15.14
C LEU A 102 -5.82 -19.09 -15.87
N LEU A 103 -5.64 -20.22 -16.57
CA LEU A 103 -4.41 -20.51 -17.32
C LEU A 103 -4.14 -19.50 -18.45
N GLN A 104 -5.19 -19.05 -19.14
CA GLN A 104 -5.07 -18.00 -20.14
C GLN A 104 -4.74 -16.65 -19.51
N ALA A 105 -5.34 -16.32 -18.36
CA ALA A 105 -5.13 -15.06 -17.68
C ALA A 105 -3.69 -14.92 -17.18
N ILE A 106 -3.12 -15.96 -16.54
CA ILE A 106 -1.73 -15.90 -16.04
C ILE A 106 -0.69 -15.74 -17.16
N SER A 107 -1.07 -16.07 -18.40
CA SER A 107 -0.23 -15.95 -19.59
C SER A 107 -0.47 -14.64 -20.36
N ASP A 108 -1.44 -13.84 -19.94
CA ASP A 108 -1.86 -12.62 -20.62
C ASP A 108 -0.88 -11.47 -20.33
N ARG A 109 -0.16 -11.02 -21.37
CA ARG A 109 0.84 -9.95 -21.27
C ARG A 109 0.23 -8.55 -21.16
N HIS A 110 -1.06 -8.42 -21.41
CA HIS A 110 -1.74 -7.13 -21.47
C HIS A 110 -2.55 -6.86 -20.21
N ALA A 111 -2.91 -7.88 -19.45
CA ALA A 111 -3.66 -7.73 -18.21
C ALA A 111 -2.74 -7.39 -17.04
N HIS A 112 -3.17 -6.44 -16.19
CA HIS A 112 -2.55 -6.16 -14.89
C HIS A 112 -3.29 -6.89 -13.76
N LEU A 113 -4.58 -7.13 -13.93
CA LEU A 113 -5.44 -7.75 -12.93
C LEU A 113 -6.49 -8.64 -13.62
N PHE A 114 -6.61 -9.87 -13.18
CA PHE A 114 -7.66 -10.81 -13.51
C PHE A 114 -8.63 -10.93 -12.33
N LEU A 115 -9.88 -10.51 -12.54
CA LEU A 115 -10.96 -10.68 -11.56
C LEU A 115 -11.82 -11.86 -11.97
N ALA A 116 -11.74 -12.93 -11.20
CA ALA A 116 -12.52 -14.12 -11.43
C ALA A 116 -13.84 -14.08 -10.63
N ASN A 117 -14.96 -14.17 -11.35
CA ASN A 117 -16.29 -14.30 -10.76
C ASN A 117 -16.58 -15.78 -10.48
N ARG A 118 -16.11 -16.27 -9.33
CA ARG A 118 -16.04 -17.70 -8.98
C ARG A 118 -15.04 -18.46 -9.88
N ASN A 119 -14.14 -19.23 -9.27
CA ASN A 119 -13.15 -20.02 -10.00
C ASN A 119 -12.82 -21.29 -9.19
N ILE A 120 -11.59 -21.77 -9.26
CA ILE A 120 -11.13 -23.06 -8.73
C ILE A 120 -11.57 -23.34 -7.29
N VAL A 121 -11.64 -22.34 -6.39
CA VAL A 121 -12.02 -22.58 -5.00
C VAL A 121 -13.54 -22.61 -4.79
N ASP A 122 -14.33 -21.87 -5.58
CA ASP A 122 -15.81 -21.97 -5.55
C ASP A 122 -16.30 -23.39 -5.88
N ASN A 123 -15.56 -24.12 -6.72
CA ASN A 123 -15.86 -25.51 -7.06
C ASN A 123 -15.83 -26.44 -5.82
N LEU A 124 -14.97 -26.17 -4.85
CA LEU A 124 -14.85 -26.97 -3.62
C LEU A 124 -16.12 -26.88 -2.78
N TYR A 125 -16.73 -25.71 -2.77
CA TYR A 125 -17.98 -25.45 -2.07
C TYR A 125 -19.16 -26.23 -2.70
N TRP A 126 -19.22 -26.31 -4.03
CA TRP A 126 -20.27 -27.11 -4.69
C TRP A 126 -20.11 -28.61 -4.44
N MET A 127 -18.89 -29.12 -4.49
CA MET A 127 -18.61 -30.52 -4.17
C MET A 127 -18.98 -30.86 -2.72
N GLU A 128 -18.68 -29.98 -1.76
CA GLU A 128 -19.11 -30.12 -0.37
C GLU A 128 -20.65 -30.13 -0.23
N SER A 129 -21.36 -29.23 -0.93
CA SER A 129 -22.82 -29.21 -0.92
C SER A 129 -23.42 -30.50 -1.48
N TRP A 130 -22.89 -31.01 -2.59
CA TRP A 130 -23.43 -32.22 -3.21
C TRP A 130 -23.13 -33.48 -2.44
N LEU A 131 -21.99 -33.53 -1.75
CA LEU A 131 -21.69 -34.62 -0.82
C LEU A 131 -22.74 -34.69 0.28
N ARG A 132 -23.09 -33.54 0.88
CA ARG A 132 -24.13 -33.45 1.91
C ARG A 132 -25.53 -33.78 1.39
N GLU A 133 -25.77 -33.53 0.11
CA GLU A 133 -27.00 -33.92 -0.57
C GLU A 133 -27.00 -35.38 -1.06
N GLY A 134 -25.91 -36.13 -0.86
CA GLY A 134 -25.77 -37.52 -1.32
C GLY A 134 -25.71 -37.69 -2.84
N LYS A 135 -25.32 -36.63 -3.58
CA LYS A 135 -25.26 -36.63 -5.05
C LYS A 135 -23.87 -37.00 -5.60
N VAL A 136 -22.86 -36.94 -4.75
CA VAL A 136 -21.48 -37.40 -5.01
C VAL A 136 -20.99 -38.16 -3.79
N ILE A 137 -20.00 -39.03 -3.96
CA ILE A 137 -19.38 -39.77 -2.86
C ILE A 137 -18.11 -39.09 -2.36
N GLN A 138 -17.69 -39.42 -1.13
CA GLN A 138 -16.51 -38.83 -0.50
C GLN A 138 -15.24 -38.99 -1.35
N GLU A 139 -15.05 -40.15 -1.98
CA GLU A 139 -13.86 -40.44 -2.80
C GLU A 139 -13.74 -39.50 -4.02
N GLU A 140 -14.86 -39.15 -4.66
CA GLU A 140 -14.88 -38.20 -5.78
C GLU A 140 -14.52 -36.78 -5.30
N VAL A 141 -15.07 -36.38 -4.15
CA VAL A 141 -14.79 -35.08 -3.52
C VAL A 141 -13.32 -34.98 -3.12
N ASP A 142 -12.75 -36.02 -2.50
CA ASP A 142 -11.37 -36.04 -2.06
C ASP A 142 -10.39 -36.02 -3.24
N THR A 143 -10.70 -36.76 -4.30
CA THR A 143 -9.91 -36.74 -5.54
C THR A 143 -9.92 -35.35 -6.17
N PHE A 144 -11.09 -34.73 -6.27
CA PHE A 144 -11.24 -33.39 -6.84
C PHE A 144 -10.56 -32.31 -5.99
N LYS A 145 -10.74 -32.35 -4.66
CA LYS A 145 -10.05 -31.47 -3.70
C LYS A 145 -8.53 -31.61 -3.83
N SER A 146 -8.03 -32.84 -3.90
CA SER A 146 -6.60 -33.12 -4.03
C SER A 146 -6.02 -32.58 -5.34
N PHE A 147 -6.78 -32.68 -6.45
CA PHE A 147 -6.37 -32.07 -7.71
C PHE A 147 -6.29 -30.54 -7.60
N ILE A 148 -7.40 -29.88 -7.22
CA ILE A 148 -7.46 -28.42 -7.16
C ILE A 148 -6.41 -27.83 -6.23
N LEU A 149 -6.27 -28.41 -5.04
CA LEU A 149 -5.42 -27.84 -3.99
C LEU A 149 -3.97 -28.33 -4.06
N GLY A 150 -3.71 -29.47 -4.71
CA GLY A 150 -2.37 -30.02 -4.90
C GLY A 150 -1.62 -29.42 -6.09
N GLY A 151 -2.32 -28.71 -6.99
CA GLY A 151 -1.71 -28.14 -8.19
C GLY A 151 -1.02 -26.79 -7.98
N PRO A 152 -0.02 -26.43 -8.82
CA PRO A 152 0.71 -25.17 -8.70
C PRO A 152 -0.15 -23.93 -8.99
N TRP A 153 -1.27 -24.09 -9.69
CA TRP A 153 -2.19 -23.01 -10.04
C TRP A 153 -2.85 -22.34 -8.82
N VAL A 154 -3.02 -23.04 -7.70
CA VAL A 154 -3.60 -22.40 -6.50
C VAL A 154 -2.69 -21.28 -5.96
N ASN A 155 -1.37 -21.41 -6.18
CA ASN A 155 -0.37 -20.45 -5.74
C ASN A 155 -0.26 -19.21 -6.65
N VAL A 156 -0.94 -19.21 -7.80
CA VAL A 156 -0.97 -18.04 -8.70
C VAL A 156 -2.05 -17.04 -8.30
N VAL A 157 -2.96 -17.42 -7.41
CA VAL A 157 -4.04 -16.55 -6.93
C VAL A 157 -3.51 -15.63 -5.83
N ASP A 158 -3.52 -14.32 -6.09
CA ASP A 158 -3.10 -13.30 -5.14
C ASP A 158 -4.15 -13.04 -4.06
N ALA A 159 -5.43 -13.27 -4.32
CA ALA A 159 -6.48 -13.07 -3.31
C ALA A 159 -7.68 -13.98 -3.52
N PHE A 160 -8.00 -14.81 -2.52
CA PHE A 160 -9.29 -15.47 -2.38
C PHE A 160 -10.18 -14.63 -1.47
N ILE A 161 -11.19 -13.99 -2.05
CA ILE A 161 -12.09 -13.06 -1.36
C ILE A 161 -13.44 -13.76 -1.16
N PHE A 162 -13.67 -14.25 0.06
CA PHE A 162 -14.92 -14.88 0.46
C PHE A 162 -15.89 -13.86 1.03
N LEU A 163 -16.95 -13.57 0.28
CA LEU A 163 -18.05 -12.76 0.76
C LEU A 163 -19.12 -13.63 1.42
N MET A 164 -19.31 -13.42 2.71
CA MET A 164 -20.31 -14.10 3.52
C MET A 164 -21.49 -13.17 3.77
N SER A 165 -22.69 -13.75 3.85
CA SER A 165 -23.89 -13.07 4.33
C SER A 165 -24.68 -14.06 5.16
N ASP A 166 -25.18 -13.61 6.30
CA ASP A 166 -26.15 -14.38 7.08
C ASP A 166 -27.33 -14.82 6.17
N PRO A 167 -27.78 -16.08 6.26
CA PRO A 167 -28.87 -16.60 5.43
C PRO A 167 -30.16 -15.76 5.48
N LYS A 168 -30.50 -15.19 6.65
CA LYS A 168 -31.69 -14.33 6.79
C LYS A 168 -31.48 -13.00 6.07
N VAL A 169 -30.29 -12.42 6.18
CA VAL A 169 -29.95 -11.19 5.44
C VAL A 169 -29.95 -11.43 3.93
N ALA A 170 -29.49 -12.61 3.47
CA ALA A 170 -29.55 -12.98 2.06
C ALA A 170 -30.99 -13.12 1.54
N LEU A 171 -31.90 -13.70 2.34
CA LEU A 171 -33.33 -13.76 2.03
C LEU A 171 -33.97 -12.37 1.98
N GLU A 172 -33.67 -11.52 2.97
CA GLU A 172 -34.18 -10.16 3.03
C GLU A 172 -33.75 -9.34 1.81
N ARG A 173 -32.50 -9.47 1.37
CA ARG A 173 -31.98 -8.82 0.15
C ARG A 173 -32.72 -9.24 -1.11
N GLU A 174 -33.18 -10.49 -1.18
CA GLU A 174 -33.88 -11.02 -2.36
C GLU A 174 -35.38 -10.75 -2.33
N TYR A 175 -35.99 -10.89 -1.16
CA TYR A 175 -37.44 -10.99 -1.00
C TYR A 175 -38.05 -9.93 -0.08
N GLY A 176 -37.26 -9.09 0.60
CA GLY A 176 -37.76 -8.14 1.62
C GLY A 176 -38.82 -7.16 1.12
N ASN A 177 -38.83 -6.86 -0.19
CA ASN A 177 -39.84 -6.03 -0.84
C ASN A 177 -41.00 -6.82 -1.49
N THR A 178 -41.05 -8.14 -1.30
CA THR A 178 -42.01 -9.04 -1.97
C THR A 178 -43.10 -9.47 -0.99
N GLN A 179 -44.37 -9.12 -1.28
CA GLN A 179 -45.50 -9.43 -0.39
C GLN A 179 -45.85 -10.94 -0.32
N ASN A 180 -45.63 -11.68 -1.42
CA ASN A 180 -45.91 -13.12 -1.52
C ASN A 180 -44.66 -13.86 -1.98
N VAL A 181 -43.85 -14.30 -1.03
CA VAL A 181 -42.55 -14.92 -1.31
C VAL A 181 -42.76 -16.36 -1.80
N ILE A 182 -42.31 -16.62 -3.03
CA ILE A 182 -42.14 -17.97 -3.57
C ILE A 182 -40.65 -18.23 -3.66
N TYR A 183 -40.15 -19.15 -2.83
CA TYR A 183 -38.73 -19.46 -2.77
C TYR A 183 -38.26 -20.24 -3.98
N GLY A 184 -37.06 -19.91 -4.46
CA GLY A 184 -36.37 -20.68 -5.49
C GLY A 184 -35.70 -21.92 -4.90
N ALA A 185 -35.42 -22.92 -5.76
CA ALA A 185 -34.74 -24.17 -5.35
C ALA A 185 -33.36 -23.95 -4.70
N LYS A 186 -32.66 -22.86 -5.06
CA LYS A 186 -31.35 -22.47 -4.49
C LYS A 186 -31.42 -21.25 -3.55
N MET A 187 -32.60 -20.64 -3.39
CA MET A 187 -32.85 -19.42 -2.62
C MET A 187 -34.02 -19.66 -1.66
N ASN A 188 -33.82 -20.54 -0.69
CA ASN A 188 -34.77 -20.85 0.38
C ASN A 188 -34.01 -21.01 1.71
N PRO A 189 -34.67 -20.92 2.87
CA PRO A 189 -34.01 -20.93 4.18
C PRO A 189 -33.08 -22.13 4.40
N GLU A 190 -33.58 -23.35 4.20
CA GLU A 190 -32.82 -24.59 4.42
C GLU A 190 -31.59 -24.65 3.50
N LYS A 191 -31.78 -24.30 2.22
CA LYS A 191 -30.70 -24.34 1.25
C LYS A 191 -29.64 -23.29 1.56
N LEU A 192 -30.02 -22.08 1.97
CA LEU A 192 -29.06 -21.03 2.30
C LEU A 192 -28.24 -21.39 3.55
N GLU A 193 -28.86 -22.02 4.56
CA GLU A 193 -28.15 -22.50 5.74
C GLU A 193 -27.12 -23.57 5.36
N LEU A 194 -27.53 -24.58 4.58
CA LEU A 194 -26.63 -25.62 4.09
C LEU A 194 -25.44 -25.01 3.33
N LEU A 195 -25.70 -24.08 2.42
CA LEU A 195 -24.65 -23.45 1.61
C LEU A 195 -23.73 -22.55 2.46
N TYR A 196 -24.27 -21.87 3.48
CA TYR A 196 -23.48 -21.11 4.43
C TYR A 196 -22.50 -22.02 5.18
N GLU A 197 -22.97 -23.13 5.73
CA GLU A 197 -22.12 -24.12 6.42
C GLU A 197 -21.05 -24.73 5.51
N CYS A 198 -21.42 -25.09 4.27
CA CYS A 198 -20.46 -25.62 3.29
C CYS A 198 -19.33 -24.61 3.04
N THR A 199 -19.68 -23.33 2.88
CA THR A 199 -18.69 -22.28 2.65
C THR A 199 -17.78 -22.09 3.86
N GLN A 200 -18.33 -22.11 5.08
CA GLN A 200 -17.54 -22.06 6.32
C GLN A 200 -16.54 -23.21 6.41
N ASN A 201 -16.97 -24.43 6.07
CA ASN A 201 -16.09 -25.60 6.09
C ASN A 201 -14.96 -25.48 5.07
N VAL A 202 -15.25 -25.04 3.84
CA VAL A 202 -14.22 -24.82 2.82
C VAL A 202 -13.21 -23.79 3.31
N ILE A 203 -13.65 -22.64 3.84
CA ILE A 203 -12.74 -21.62 4.39
C ILE A 203 -11.88 -22.19 5.52
N LYS A 204 -12.49 -22.94 6.44
CA LYS A 204 -11.78 -23.57 7.56
C LYS A 204 -10.75 -24.59 7.07
N GLU A 205 -11.12 -25.43 6.11
CA GLU A 205 -10.25 -26.45 5.52
C GLU A 205 -9.06 -25.80 4.83
N LEU A 206 -9.29 -24.79 4.00
CA LEU A 206 -8.23 -24.04 3.33
C LEU A 206 -7.29 -23.38 4.33
N GLY A 207 -7.83 -22.71 5.35
CA GLY A 207 -7.01 -22.06 6.39
C GLY A 207 -6.19 -23.05 7.23
N THR A 208 -6.67 -24.29 7.40
CA THR A 208 -5.98 -25.31 8.20
C THR A 208 -4.93 -26.06 7.37
N LYS A 209 -5.28 -26.49 6.16
CA LYS A 209 -4.40 -27.31 5.30
C LYS A 209 -3.43 -26.47 4.47
N TYR A 210 -3.80 -25.23 4.16
CA TYR A 210 -3.03 -24.34 3.28
C TYR A 210 -2.90 -22.94 3.91
N PRO A 211 -2.23 -22.82 5.08
CA PRO A 211 -2.20 -21.58 5.88
C PRO A 211 -1.54 -20.39 5.18
N ASN A 212 -0.81 -20.64 4.08
CA ASN A 212 -0.15 -19.62 3.28
C ASN A 212 -1.02 -19.06 2.15
N LEU A 213 -2.21 -19.61 1.90
CA LEU A 213 -3.09 -19.06 0.86
C LEU A 213 -3.58 -17.67 1.27
N PRO A 214 -3.61 -16.71 0.34
CA PRO A 214 -4.07 -15.36 0.62
C PRO A 214 -5.60 -15.32 0.66
N ILE A 215 -6.17 -15.72 1.79
CA ILE A 215 -7.62 -15.76 2.01
C ILE A 215 -8.08 -14.59 2.88
N ILE A 216 -9.13 -13.89 2.45
CA ILE A 216 -9.90 -12.98 3.28
C ILE A 216 -11.36 -13.40 3.31
N ARG A 217 -11.94 -13.40 4.51
CA ARG A 217 -13.39 -13.53 4.73
C ARG A 217 -13.95 -12.17 5.09
N ILE A 218 -14.96 -11.72 4.35
CA ILE A 218 -15.67 -10.47 4.61
C ILE A 218 -17.14 -10.80 4.88
N ASP A 219 -17.61 -10.55 6.09
CA ASP A 219 -19.04 -10.64 6.40
C ASP A 219 -19.75 -9.36 5.95
N THR A 220 -20.61 -9.50 4.94
CA THR A 220 -21.29 -8.38 4.30
C THR A 220 -22.61 -8.05 4.97
N SER A 221 -23.02 -8.76 6.02
CA SER A 221 -24.37 -8.66 6.59
C SER A 221 -24.68 -7.26 7.13
N SER A 222 -23.68 -6.56 7.67
CA SER A 222 -23.80 -5.21 8.25
C SER A 222 -22.92 -4.16 7.56
N LEU A 223 -22.15 -4.54 6.54
CA LEU A 223 -21.21 -3.63 5.87
C LEU A 223 -21.85 -2.97 4.65
N SER A 224 -21.51 -1.70 4.45
CA SER A 224 -21.81 -0.98 3.22
C SER A 224 -20.93 -1.47 2.06
N ILE A 225 -21.37 -1.20 0.82
CA ILE A 225 -20.60 -1.55 -0.39
C ILE A 225 -19.19 -0.93 -0.37
N PRO A 226 -19.00 0.37 -0.02
CA PRO A 226 -17.66 0.95 0.10
C PRO A 226 -16.76 0.23 1.12
N GLU A 227 -17.28 -0.15 2.29
CA GLU A 227 -16.49 -0.86 3.31
C GLU A 227 -16.04 -2.24 2.82
N VAL A 228 -16.93 -3.00 2.16
CA VAL A 228 -16.57 -4.30 1.56
C VAL A 228 -15.51 -4.13 0.47
N ARG A 229 -15.69 -3.12 -0.40
CA ARG A 229 -14.75 -2.79 -1.47
C ARG A 229 -13.38 -2.43 -0.90
N ASP A 230 -13.32 -1.56 0.10
CA ASP A 230 -12.06 -1.05 0.64
C ASP A 230 -11.29 -2.15 1.38
N GLN A 231 -11.99 -3.04 2.10
CA GLN A 231 -11.36 -4.23 2.69
C GLN A 231 -10.78 -5.17 1.62
N ALA A 232 -11.51 -5.41 0.54
CA ALA A 232 -11.06 -6.25 -0.57
C ALA A 232 -9.82 -5.65 -1.29
N ILE A 233 -9.83 -4.34 -1.58
CA ILE A 233 -8.71 -3.64 -2.21
C ILE A 233 -7.48 -3.67 -1.30
N ALA A 234 -7.63 -3.31 -0.02
CA ALA A 234 -6.52 -3.33 0.92
C ALA A 234 -5.90 -4.73 1.03
N PHE A 235 -6.73 -5.78 1.03
CA PHE A 235 -6.24 -7.15 1.03
C PHE A 235 -5.49 -7.52 -0.25
N LEU A 236 -6.07 -7.26 -1.42
CA LEU A 236 -5.47 -7.56 -2.72
C LEU A 236 -4.14 -6.81 -2.90
N LEU A 237 -4.08 -5.51 -2.60
CA LEU A 237 -2.86 -4.72 -2.73
C LEU A 237 -1.76 -5.19 -1.76
N ARG A 238 -2.12 -5.59 -0.53
CA ARG A 238 -1.13 -6.17 0.40
C ARG A 238 -0.56 -7.48 -0.11
N SER A 239 -1.41 -8.34 -0.69
CA SER A 239 -0.96 -9.59 -1.28
C SER A 239 -0.07 -9.36 -2.51
N ALA A 240 -0.49 -8.42 -3.38
CA ALA A 240 0.27 -7.96 -4.53
C ALA A 240 1.67 -7.46 -4.13
N SER A 241 1.77 -6.64 -3.08
CA SER A 241 3.06 -6.16 -2.57
C SER A 241 3.98 -7.30 -2.15
N LYS A 242 3.44 -8.33 -1.48
CA LYS A 242 4.24 -9.51 -1.11
C LYS A 242 4.70 -10.27 -2.35
N ARG A 243 3.81 -10.57 -3.31
CA ARG A 243 4.15 -11.28 -4.55
C ARG A 243 5.21 -10.54 -5.35
N LEU A 244 5.08 -9.22 -5.43
CA LEU A 244 5.97 -8.35 -6.21
C LEU A 244 7.22 -7.93 -5.43
N LEU A 245 7.42 -8.45 -4.20
CA LEU A 245 8.55 -8.13 -3.32
C LEU A 245 8.71 -6.62 -3.10
N LEU A 246 7.58 -5.91 -2.98
CA LEU A 246 7.57 -4.49 -2.64
C LEU A 246 7.86 -4.30 -1.15
N THR A 247 8.81 -3.42 -0.87
CA THR A 247 9.22 -3.02 0.46
C THR A 247 8.60 -1.68 0.85
N GLU A 248 8.77 -1.27 2.09
CA GLU A 248 8.25 0.03 2.55
C GLU A 248 8.94 1.17 1.82
N ASP A 249 10.23 1.01 1.50
CA ASP A 249 11.03 1.95 0.71
C ASP A 249 10.56 2.08 -0.75
N ASP A 250 9.85 1.08 -1.27
CA ASP A 250 9.25 1.15 -2.59
C ASP A 250 8.01 2.04 -2.59
N VAL A 251 7.28 2.12 -1.47
CA VAL A 251 5.95 2.76 -1.36
C VAL A 251 6.03 4.12 -0.67
N LEU A 252 6.78 4.22 0.43
CA LEU A 252 6.88 5.42 1.27
C LEU A 252 7.15 6.69 0.46
N PRO A 253 8.13 6.71 -0.46
CA PRO A 253 8.43 7.92 -1.22
C PRO A 253 7.26 8.43 -2.07
N TRP A 254 6.30 7.56 -2.41
CA TRP A 254 5.11 7.87 -3.20
C TRP A 254 3.89 8.20 -2.34
N SER A 255 3.90 7.85 -1.05
CA SER A 255 2.74 8.06 -0.17
C SER A 255 2.98 9.07 0.94
N VAL A 256 2.51 10.29 0.70
CA VAL A 256 2.54 11.37 1.70
C VAL A 256 1.76 10.99 2.97
N ALA A 257 0.63 10.29 2.83
CA ALA A 257 -0.13 9.79 3.97
C ALA A 257 0.70 8.82 4.84
N LEU A 258 1.36 7.85 4.21
CA LEU A 258 2.21 6.91 4.95
C LEU A 258 3.42 7.62 5.58
N MET A 259 4.04 8.55 4.88
CA MET A 259 5.13 9.38 5.43
C MET A 259 4.67 10.17 6.66
N ARG A 260 3.47 10.77 6.64
CA ARG A 260 2.89 11.48 7.79
C ARG A 260 2.71 10.57 9.01
N GLN A 261 2.27 9.34 8.79
CA GLN A 261 2.06 8.34 9.84
C GLN A 261 3.39 7.88 10.47
N LYS A 262 4.44 7.71 9.63
CA LYS A 262 5.75 7.21 10.06
C LYS A 262 6.70 8.31 10.55
N ALA A 263 6.41 9.57 10.23
CA ALA A 263 7.22 10.68 10.68
C ALA A 263 7.29 10.72 12.21
N SER A 264 8.48 11.01 12.72
CA SER A 264 8.73 11.08 14.15
C SER A 264 9.15 12.48 14.55
N LEU A 265 9.02 12.80 15.83
CA LEU A 265 9.48 14.06 16.35
C LEU A 265 11.00 14.18 16.17
N ALA A 266 11.43 15.20 15.44
CA ALA A 266 12.84 15.51 15.27
C ALA A 266 13.46 16.04 16.56
N ARG A 267 14.78 15.87 16.69
CA ARG A 267 15.56 16.52 17.76
C ARG A 267 15.33 18.03 17.74
N LEU A 268 15.34 18.63 18.92
CA LEU A 268 15.27 20.08 19.04
C LEU A 268 16.46 20.72 18.33
N GLU A 269 16.20 21.77 17.55
CA GLU A 269 17.19 22.47 16.73
C GLU A 269 17.03 23.98 16.91
N ILE A 270 18.11 24.69 17.23
CA ILE A 270 18.20 26.14 17.09
C ILE A 270 19.24 26.51 16.04
N LYS A 271 19.08 27.68 15.43
CA LYS A 271 19.92 28.17 14.34
C LYS A 271 20.35 29.60 14.57
N MET A 272 21.63 29.89 14.36
CA MET A 272 22.23 31.22 14.49
C MET A 272 22.80 31.70 13.15
N ARG A 273 22.65 32.99 12.83
CA ARG A 273 23.16 33.65 11.60
C ARG A 273 24.60 34.11 11.75
N ARG A 274 25.47 33.21 12.21
CA ARG A 274 26.91 33.44 12.33
C ARG A 274 27.59 32.09 12.52
N VAL A 275 28.92 32.06 12.38
CA VAL A 275 29.75 30.92 12.75
C VAL A 275 30.79 31.29 13.80
N CYS A 276 31.06 30.37 14.71
CA CYS A 276 32.22 30.46 15.61
C CYS A 276 33.46 29.88 14.93
N SER A 277 34.62 30.37 15.34
CA SER A 277 35.90 29.89 14.81
C SER A 277 36.19 28.46 15.29
N HIS A 278 36.98 27.71 14.52
CA HIS A 278 37.49 26.39 14.94
C HIS A 278 38.26 26.46 16.27
N ALA A 279 38.98 27.56 16.53
CA ALA A 279 39.72 27.75 17.78
C ALA A 279 38.75 27.85 18.96
N THR A 280 37.75 28.73 18.87
CA THR A 280 36.71 28.89 19.91
C THR A 280 36.00 27.58 20.20
N LEU A 281 35.59 26.84 19.16
CA LEU A 281 34.93 25.55 19.34
C LEU A 281 35.80 24.56 20.11
N ARG A 282 37.07 24.46 19.73
CA ARG A 282 38.05 23.57 20.39
C ARG A 282 38.29 23.96 21.84
N ASP A 283 38.48 25.25 22.10
CA ASP A 283 38.70 25.78 23.45
C ASP A 283 37.49 25.54 24.36
N CYS A 284 36.29 25.54 23.79
CA CYS A 284 35.05 25.18 24.47
C CYS A 284 34.78 23.66 24.49
N GLY A 285 35.72 22.82 24.06
CA GLY A 285 35.65 21.36 24.16
C GLY A 285 34.85 20.66 23.05
N TRP A 286 34.53 21.34 21.95
CA TRP A 286 33.89 20.71 20.79
C TRP A 286 34.92 19.97 19.94
N GLN A 287 34.54 18.77 19.49
CA GLN A 287 35.38 17.94 18.65
C GLN A 287 34.87 17.98 17.21
N PHE A 288 35.75 18.29 16.26
CA PHE A 288 35.43 18.18 14.84
C PHE A 288 35.28 16.71 14.44
N GLU A 289 34.17 16.39 13.78
CA GLU A 289 33.88 15.03 13.33
C GLU A 289 34.12 14.89 11.83
N THR A 290 33.51 15.74 11.01
CA THR A 290 33.62 15.66 9.55
C THR A 290 33.19 16.94 8.85
N ALA A 291 33.53 17.07 7.56
CA ALA A 291 33.03 18.10 6.67
C ALA A 291 32.42 17.46 5.41
N VAL A 292 31.25 17.92 5.00
CA VAL A 292 30.51 17.35 3.86
C VAL A 292 29.91 18.44 2.99
N ALA A 293 29.99 18.27 1.67
CA ALA A 293 29.18 19.02 0.72
C ALA A 293 27.79 18.39 0.63
N GLN A 294 26.75 19.22 0.70
CA GLN A 294 25.35 18.80 0.59
C GLN A 294 24.63 19.59 -0.50
N ARG A 295 23.83 18.88 -1.28
CA ARG A 295 22.88 19.45 -2.24
C ARG A 295 21.47 19.02 -1.85
N ASP A 296 20.66 20.00 -1.46
CA ASP A 296 19.29 19.83 -1.00
C ASP A 296 18.33 20.27 -2.12
N THR A 297 17.70 19.31 -2.81
CA THR A 297 16.67 19.56 -3.83
C THR A 297 15.29 19.49 -3.17
N TYR A 298 14.61 20.63 -3.06
CA TYR A 298 13.30 20.75 -2.42
C TYR A 298 12.18 20.54 -3.42
N LEU A 299 11.18 19.74 -3.03
CA LEU A 299 10.16 19.18 -3.91
C LEU A 299 8.74 19.44 -3.38
N LEU A 300 7.80 19.68 -4.30
CA LEU A 300 6.36 19.56 -4.07
C LEU A 300 5.84 18.28 -4.72
N PRO A 301 4.99 17.51 -4.02
CA PRO A 301 4.30 16.36 -4.60
C PRO A 301 3.29 16.83 -5.66
N PRO A 302 3.04 16.02 -6.70
CA PRO A 302 2.02 16.31 -7.68
C PRO A 302 0.63 16.28 -7.02
N ASP A 303 -0.20 17.28 -7.35
CA ASP A 303 -1.63 17.34 -7.02
C ASP A 303 -2.02 17.39 -5.52
N LYS A 304 -1.10 17.69 -4.60
CA LYS A 304 -1.46 17.89 -3.18
C LYS A 304 -1.29 19.34 -2.78
N GLU A 305 -2.33 19.91 -2.15
CA GLU A 305 -2.20 21.12 -1.35
C GLU A 305 -1.19 20.85 -0.24
N VAL A 306 0.06 21.23 -0.48
CA VAL A 306 1.08 21.23 0.56
C VAL A 306 0.65 22.28 1.57
N LYS A 307 0.22 21.81 2.75
CA LYS A 307 -0.13 22.70 3.85
C LYS A 307 1.06 23.58 4.16
N ASP A 308 0.81 24.84 4.50
CA ASP A 308 1.85 25.75 4.97
C ASP A 308 2.75 25.02 5.97
N LYS A 309 4.05 24.90 5.63
CA LYS A 309 5.13 24.27 6.43
C LYS A 309 5.34 22.74 6.25
N GLU A 310 4.78 22.11 5.22
CA GLU A 310 5.16 20.76 4.78
C GLU A 310 6.08 20.86 3.55
N TYR A 311 7.15 20.07 3.46
CA TYR A 311 7.98 20.02 2.26
C TYR A 311 8.80 18.74 2.21
N PHE A 312 9.16 18.36 1.00
CA PHE A 312 9.98 17.21 0.71
C PHE A 312 11.34 17.65 0.22
N ARG A 313 12.34 16.82 0.43
CA ARG A 313 13.70 17.10 -0.03
C ARG A 313 14.44 15.84 -0.37
N ILE A 314 15.09 15.82 -1.52
CA ILE A 314 16.19 14.89 -1.79
C ILE A 314 17.49 15.58 -1.35
N ARG A 315 18.25 14.94 -0.47
CA ARG A 315 19.56 15.41 -0.02
C ARG A 315 20.64 14.49 -0.55
N GLU A 316 21.53 15.03 -1.36
CA GLU A 316 22.79 14.41 -1.76
C GLU A 316 23.89 14.83 -0.80
N THR A 317 24.70 13.89 -0.29
CA THR A 317 25.85 14.18 0.59
C THR A 317 27.12 13.55 0.02
N GLY A 318 28.15 14.36 -0.19
CA GLY A 318 29.44 13.91 -0.73
C GLY A 318 29.35 13.24 -2.11
N GLY A 319 28.31 13.55 -2.89
CA GLY A 319 28.06 12.97 -4.22
C GLY A 319 27.73 11.47 -4.23
N ARG A 320 27.48 10.84 -3.07
CA ARG A 320 27.30 9.38 -2.97
C ARG A 320 26.01 8.96 -2.26
N TRP A 321 25.57 9.71 -1.27
CA TRP A 321 24.44 9.31 -0.43
C TRP A 321 23.23 10.19 -0.67
N CYS A 322 22.09 9.59 -0.96
CA CYS A 322 20.84 10.30 -1.18
C CYS A 322 19.81 9.92 -0.12
N HIS A 323 19.18 10.92 0.49
CA HIS A 323 18.07 10.72 1.43
C HIS A 323 16.85 11.48 0.95
N TYR A 324 15.69 10.85 1.06
CA TYR A 324 14.41 11.53 0.93
C TYR A 324 13.90 11.92 2.31
N ASP A 325 13.82 13.23 2.53
CA ASP A 325 13.37 13.83 3.78
C ASP A 325 11.93 14.32 3.64
N TYR A 326 11.04 13.81 4.49
CA TYR A 326 9.77 14.44 4.78
C TYR A 326 9.92 15.38 5.98
N LYS A 327 9.45 16.63 5.85
CA LYS A 327 9.44 17.59 6.97
C LYS A 327 8.10 18.31 7.09
N ARG A 328 7.59 18.38 8.32
CA ARG A 328 6.40 19.16 8.68
C ARG A 328 6.63 19.89 9.99
N ASN A 329 6.31 21.18 10.04
CA ASN A 329 6.25 21.89 11.31
C ASN A 329 4.89 21.64 11.97
N ASP A 330 4.89 21.20 13.21
CA ASP A 330 3.67 21.09 14.00
C ASP A 330 3.22 22.48 14.46
N LEU A 331 1.91 22.73 14.40
CA LEU A 331 1.32 24.04 14.73
C LEU A 331 1.36 24.32 16.23
N ASP A 332 1.29 23.26 17.06
CA ASP A 332 1.08 23.41 18.50
C ASP A 332 2.37 23.47 19.32
N PHE A 333 3.53 23.11 18.75
CA PHE A 333 4.73 22.85 19.58
C PHE A 333 6.07 23.43 19.08
N ASN A 334 6.13 24.21 17.99
CA ASN A 334 7.41 24.61 17.37
C ASN A 334 8.34 23.41 17.04
N ARG A 335 7.76 22.21 17.03
CA ARG A 335 8.42 20.92 16.91
C ARG A 335 8.30 20.45 15.47
N ARG A 336 9.38 19.87 14.93
CA ARG A 336 9.43 19.40 13.54
C ARG A 336 9.23 17.90 13.52
N MET A 337 8.32 17.43 12.67
CA MET A 337 8.21 16.01 12.33
C MET A 337 9.14 15.72 11.16
N ARG A 338 9.90 14.63 11.24
CA ARG A 338 10.85 14.23 10.20
C ARG A 338 10.81 12.72 9.96
N LEU A 339 10.94 12.35 8.69
CA LEU A 339 11.24 10.99 8.25
C LEU A 339 12.38 11.08 7.23
N ASN A 340 13.41 10.25 7.40
CA ASN A 340 14.52 10.16 6.46
C ASN A 340 14.56 8.74 5.91
N ILE A 341 14.47 8.61 4.59
CA ILE A 341 14.49 7.32 3.90
C ILE A 341 15.71 7.29 3.00
N PRO A 342 16.57 6.27 3.07
CA PRO A 342 17.64 6.08 2.08
C PRO A 342 17.04 5.98 0.68
N LEU A 343 17.60 6.71 -0.27
CA LEU A 343 17.12 6.72 -1.65
C LEU A 343 18.22 6.21 -2.59
N ALA A 344 17.93 5.12 -3.30
CA ALA A 344 18.82 4.59 -4.33
C ALA A 344 18.99 5.61 -5.47
N ALA A 345 20.22 5.82 -5.93
CA ALA A 345 20.55 6.87 -6.89
C ALA A 345 19.80 6.72 -8.22
N GLU A 346 19.54 5.48 -8.63
CA GLU A 346 18.85 5.12 -9.86
C GLU A 346 17.38 5.57 -9.85
N ARG A 347 16.79 5.75 -8.65
CA ARG A 347 15.39 6.18 -8.49
C ARG A 347 15.23 7.70 -8.48
N ILE A 348 16.30 8.48 -8.36
CA ILE A 348 16.21 9.95 -8.24
C ILE A 348 15.53 10.57 -9.47
N GLY A 349 15.90 10.13 -10.68
CA GLY A 349 15.30 10.65 -11.91
C GLY A 349 13.78 10.43 -11.96
N GLU A 350 13.32 9.28 -11.48
CA GLU A 350 11.91 8.95 -11.35
C GLU A 350 11.18 9.86 -10.35
N PHE A 351 11.80 10.20 -9.21
CA PHE A 351 11.21 11.18 -8.29
C PHE A 351 11.15 12.57 -8.91
N LEU A 352 12.22 13.01 -9.56
CA LEU A 352 12.26 14.33 -10.16
C LEU A 352 11.32 14.49 -11.37
N SER A 353 10.88 13.39 -12.00
CA SER A 353 9.87 13.46 -13.08
C SER A 353 8.45 13.65 -12.57
N GLU A 354 8.16 13.22 -11.35
CA GLU A 354 6.81 13.25 -10.76
C GLU A 354 6.61 14.44 -9.82
N PHE A 355 7.70 14.98 -9.26
CA PHE A 355 7.66 16.08 -8.31
C PHE A 355 8.10 17.40 -8.93
N GLN A 356 7.45 18.50 -8.53
CA GLN A 356 7.90 19.83 -8.93
C GLN A 356 9.08 20.27 -8.06
N ILE A 357 10.19 20.64 -8.70
CA ILE A 357 11.35 21.25 -8.01
C ILE A 357 11.02 22.70 -7.66
N ILE A 358 11.16 23.03 -6.37
CA ILE A 358 10.94 24.39 -5.84
C ILE A 358 12.25 25.17 -5.75
N ALA A 359 13.29 24.50 -5.26
CA ALA A 359 14.58 25.12 -4.99
C ALA A 359 15.67 24.05 -4.92
N VAL A 360 16.89 24.44 -5.25
CA VAL A 360 18.10 23.65 -5.05
C VAL A 360 19.03 24.48 -4.18
N ILE A 361 19.39 23.96 -3.01
CA ILE A 361 20.25 24.66 -2.05
C ILE A 361 21.52 23.84 -1.86
N GLU A 362 22.66 24.46 -2.14
CA GLU A 362 23.98 23.87 -1.96
C GLU A 362 24.62 24.44 -0.70
N LYS A 363 25.29 23.57 0.07
CA LYS A 363 26.01 24.00 1.26
C LYS A 363 27.19 23.10 1.60
N GLU A 364 28.16 23.70 2.28
CA GLU A 364 29.23 22.98 2.96
C GLU A 364 28.91 22.93 4.45
N ARG A 365 28.95 21.75 5.05
CA ARG A 365 28.63 21.51 6.46
C ARG A 365 29.82 20.89 7.17
N GLU A 366 30.29 21.56 8.20
CA GLU A 366 31.20 20.99 9.20
C GLU A 366 30.38 20.51 10.41
N ILE A 367 30.67 19.32 10.91
CA ILE A 367 29.97 18.69 12.04
C ILE A 367 30.91 18.60 13.23
N PHE A 368 30.42 19.04 14.39
CA PHE A 368 31.10 18.99 15.66
C PHE A 368 30.23 18.33 16.71
N VAL A 369 30.85 17.66 17.67
CA VAL A 369 30.16 16.93 18.75
C VAL A 369 30.71 17.33 20.11
N LYS A 370 29.82 17.46 21.10
CA LYS A 370 30.16 17.61 22.51
C LYS A 370 29.04 17.05 23.38
N ASP A 371 29.35 16.10 24.27
CA ASP A 371 28.42 15.55 25.26
C ASP A 371 27.06 15.10 24.67
N GLY A 372 27.08 14.50 23.47
CA GLY A 372 25.88 14.07 22.75
C GLY A 372 25.08 15.18 22.03
N THR A 373 25.50 16.44 22.16
CA THR A 373 25.00 17.59 21.39
C THR A 373 25.76 17.68 20.08
N LEU A 374 25.05 17.97 18.99
CA LEU A 374 25.66 18.19 17.68
C LEU A 374 25.63 19.68 17.34
N LEU A 375 26.70 20.15 16.73
CA LEU A 375 26.81 21.49 16.17
C LEU A 375 27.19 21.38 14.71
N HIS A 376 26.39 21.97 13.83
CA HIS A 376 26.69 22.08 12.42
C HIS A 376 27.08 23.52 12.08
N ARG A 377 28.22 23.72 11.44
CA ARG A 377 28.57 24.98 10.79
C ARG A 377 28.28 24.85 9.31
N ASP A 378 27.34 25.65 8.83
CA ASP A 378 26.87 25.62 7.46
C ASP A 378 27.34 26.88 6.72
N ASN A 379 28.03 26.68 5.60
CA ASN A 379 28.20 27.71 4.57
C ASN A 379 27.18 27.43 3.46
N VAL A 380 26.09 28.20 3.44
CA VAL A 380 24.98 28.00 2.51
C VAL A 380 25.10 28.98 1.35
N LYS A 381 25.21 28.44 0.13
CA LYS A 381 25.30 29.24 -1.10
C LYS A 381 24.14 30.24 -1.16
N ASP A 382 24.47 31.50 -1.49
CA ASP A 382 23.55 32.65 -1.56
C ASP A 382 22.84 33.08 -0.26
N LEU A 383 23.05 32.39 0.87
CA LEU A 383 22.44 32.71 2.16
C LEU A 383 23.45 33.05 3.26
N GLY A 384 24.71 32.62 3.12
CA GLY A 384 25.80 32.92 4.04
C GLY A 384 26.04 31.84 5.10
N LEU A 385 26.65 32.26 6.20
CA LEU A 385 27.15 31.39 7.26
C LEU A 385 26.11 31.22 8.40
N PHE A 386 25.94 29.98 8.85
CA PHE A 386 25.02 29.63 9.93
C PHE A 386 25.63 28.60 10.88
N THR A 387 25.15 28.58 12.13
CA THR A 387 25.43 27.51 13.09
C THR A 387 24.11 26.90 13.57
N GLU A 388 23.94 25.59 13.42
CA GLU A 388 22.78 24.84 13.91
C GLU A 388 23.19 23.96 15.10
N PHE A 389 22.47 24.06 16.22
CA PHE A 389 22.67 23.24 17.40
C PHE A 389 21.54 22.22 17.52
N TYR A 390 21.87 20.97 17.86
CA TYR A 390 20.92 19.87 18.01
C TYR A 390 21.02 19.27 19.40
N GLY A 391 19.92 19.34 20.15
CA GLY A 391 19.80 18.74 21.47
C GLY A 391 19.62 17.22 21.43
N SER A 392 19.94 16.57 22.54
CA SER A 392 19.50 15.19 22.80
C SER A 392 18.00 15.17 23.15
N LYS A 393 17.43 13.99 23.45
CA LYS A 393 15.97 13.80 23.57
C LYS A 393 15.30 14.66 24.66
N ASP A 394 16.03 15.06 25.69
CA ASP A 394 15.50 15.73 26.89
C ASP A 394 15.90 17.22 27.00
N VAL A 395 16.70 17.70 26.05
CA VAL A 395 17.22 19.07 26.02
C VAL A 395 16.12 20.05 25.61
N GLN A 396 15.99 21.14 26.36
CA GLN A 396 15.07 22.25 26.08
C GLN A 396 15.73 23.34 25.25
N GLU A 397 14.93 24.26 24.70
CA GLU A 397 15.43 25.34 23.82
C GLU A 397 16.38 26.27 24.58
N ALA A 398 16.06 26.56 25.85
CA ALA A 398 16.89 27.36 26.73
C ALA A 398 18.30 26.77 26.90
N ASP A 399 18.41 25.45 27.07
CA ASP A 399 19.71 24.77 27.22
C ASP A 399 20.57 24.96 25.96
N LEU A 400 19.97 24.89 24.76
CA LEU A 400 20.70 25.13 23.51
C LEU A 400 21.10 26.60 23.35
N ILE A 401 20.27 27.53 23.81
CA ILE A 401 20.58 28.96 23.81
C ILE A 401 21.77 29.23 24.74
N ASP A 402 21.82 28.63 25.92
CA ASP A 402 22.93 28.77 26.86
C ASP A 402 24.24 28.21 26.26
N VAL A 403 24.15 27.06 25.58
CA VAL A 403 25.29 26.48 24.84
C VAL A 403 25.77 27.42 23.73
N ALA A 404 24.85 28.07 23.00
CA ALA A 404 25.21 29.06 21.99
C ALA A 404 25.81 30.33 22.63
N GLY A 405 25.26 30.81 23.74
CA GLY A 405 25.77 31.96 24.49
C GLY A 405 27.21 31.74 24.98
N ALA A 406 27.53 30.53 25.45
CA ALA A 406 28.89 30.15 25.83
C ALA A 406 29.89 30.21 24.67
N LEU A 407 29.42 30.11 23.42
CA LEU A 407 30.23 30.28 22.21
C LEU A 407 30.23 31.72 21.68
N GLY A 408 29.57 32.65 22.37
CA GLY A 408 29.52 34.07 22.03
C GLY A 408 28.42 34.46 21.03
N PHE A 409 27.38 33.64 20.88
CA PHE A 409 26.18 34.01 20.13
C PHE A 409 25.23 34.83 21.01
N ASP A 410 24.51 35.76 20.39
CA ASP A 410 23.43 36.51 21.02
C ASP A 410 22.05 36.04 20.51
N VAL A 411 20.98 36.28 21.27
CA VAL A 411 19.61 35.93 20.86
C VAL A 411 19.22 36.62 19.55
N THR A 412 19.77 37.81 19.26
CA THR A 412 19.58 38.51 17.98
C THR A 412 20.19 37.79 16.78
N ASP A 413 21.15 36.87 17.00
CA ASP A 413 21.69 36.00 15.94
C ASP A 413 20.69 34.90 15.55
N MET A 414 19.67 34.63 16.36
CA MET A 414 18.77 33.49 16.18
C MET A 414 17.88 33.61 14.94
N VAL A 415 17.80 32.52 14.17
CA VAL A 415 17.04 32.43 12.92
C VAL A 415 15.94 31.39 13.07
N ARG A 416 14.68 31.85 13.06
CA ARG A 416 13.49 30.97 13.16
C ARG A 416 13.02 30.38 11.82
N SER A 417 13.70 30.68 10.72
CA SER A 417 13.32 30.26 9.36
C SER A 417 14.17 29.09 8.86
N SER A 418 13.57 28.19 8.07
CA SER A 418 14.30 27.15 7.34
C SER A 418 15.12 27.76 6.19
N TYR A 419 16.15 27.04 5.71
CA TYR A 419 16.91 27.50 4.54
C TYR A 419 16.04 27.68 3.30
N LEU A 420 15.06 26.80 3.08
CA LEU A 420 14.08 26.96 2.00
C LEU A 420 13.34 28.30 2.11
N LYS A 421 12.82 28.64 3.30
CA LYS A 421 12.09 29.91 3.50
C LYS A 421 13.00 31.12 3.25
N LEU A 422 14.21 31.10 3.80
CA LEU A 422 15.20 32.17 3.58
C LEU A 422 15.56 32.33 2.10
N TYR A 423 15.72 31.21 1.39
CA TYR A 423 16.01 31.19 -0.05
C TYR A 423 14.88 31.83 -0.85
N LEU A 424 13.63 31.41 -0.61
CA LEU A 424 12.46 31.96 -1.31
C LEU A 424 12.23 33.44 -0.99
N GLU A 425 12.49 33.89 0.24
CA GLU A 425 12.41 35.31 0.62
C GLU A 425 13.50 36.14 -0.06
N ASN A 426 14.73 35.62 -0.18
CA ASN A 426 15.83 36.30 -0.86
C ASN A 426 15.57 36.37 -2.38
N ALA A 427 15.01 35.32 -2.97
CA ALA A 427 14.63 35.28 -4.38
C ALA A 427 13.54 36.30 -4.75
N LYS A 428 12.63 36.63 -3.83
CA LYS A 428 11.59 37.67 -4.04
C LYS A 428 12.13 39.11 -3.98
N LYS A 429 13.32 39.32 -3.39
CA LYS A 429 13.94 40.64 -3.25
C LYS A 429 14.88 40.99 -4.41
N LYS A 430 15.23 40.00 -5.22
CA LYS A 430 15.91 40.16 -6.51
C LYS A 430 14.86 40.34 -7.59
#